data_AF-A0A1S9ZCK1-F1
#
_entry.id   AF-A0A1S9ZCK1-F1
#
_cell.length_a   1.000
_cell.length_b   1.000
_cell.length_c   1.000
_cell.angle_alpha   90.00
_cell.angle_beta   90.00
_cell.angle_gamma   90.00
#
_symmetry.space_group_name_H-M   'P 1'
#
loop_
_entity.id
_entity.type
_entity.pdbx_description
1 polymer ?
#
loop_
_entity_poly.entity_id
_entity_poly.type
_entity_poly.pdbx_seq_one_letter_code
_entity_poly.pdbx_strand_id
1 'polypeptide(L)' 'MVQLLFTLSSHMLFIYVSFYLLKDLVRWEKVLKVTAENTRKVRLLVGFFSIVMGYILSSFFISLYHLWQEALRGLL' A
#
# COMPACT_ATOMS: atom_id res chain seq x y z
N MET A 1 3.06 10.58 -20.30
CA MET A 1 2.89 11.37 -19.06
C MET A 1 1.70 10.90 -18.22
N VAL A 2 0.52 10.68 -18.81
CA VAL A 2 -0.67 10.18 -18.08
C VAL A 2 -0.42 8.86 -17.34
N GLN A 3 0.24 7.88 -17.98
CA GLN A 3 0.55 6.60 -17.35
C GLN A 3 1.42 6.74 -16.09
N LEU A 4 2.44 7.60 -16.13
CA LEU A 4 3.31 7.85 -14.99
C LEU A 4 2.52 8.45 -13.81
N LEU A 5 1.67 9.45 -14.09
CA LEU A 5 0.82 10.06 -13.07
C LEU A 5 -0.18 9.06 -12.48
N PHE A 6 -0.76 8.21 -13.32
CA PHE A 6 -1.65 7.14 -12.87
C PHE A 6 -0.94 6.13 -11.96
N THR A 7 0.24 5.64 -12.37
CA THR A 7 1.06 4.72 -11.58
C THR A 7 1.46 5.34 -10.25
N LEU A 8 1.99 6.57 -10.25
CA LEU A 8 2.40 7.27 -9.04
C LEU A 8 1.20 7.49 -8.10
N SER A 9 0.06 7.94 -8.64
CA SER A 9 -1.15 8.18 -7.84
C SER A 9 -1.69 6.89 -7.24
N SER A 10 -1.66 5.78 -7.99
CA SER A 10 -2.05 4.46 -7.49
C SER A 10 -1.16 4.05 -6.32
N HIS A 11 0.17 4.14 -6.46
CA HIS A 11 1.08 3.82 -5.37
C HIS A 11 0.81 4.68 -4.12
N MET A 12 0.68 5.99 -4.27
CA MET A 12 0.39 6.89 -3.14
C MET A 12 -0.93 6.55 -2.46
N LEU A 13 -1.97 6.25 -3.23
CA LEU A 13 -3.29 5.87 -2.71
C LEU A 13 -3.21 4.57 -1.90
N PHE A 14 -2.61 3.51 -2.45
CA PHE A 14 -2.54 2.22 -1.76
C PHE A 14 -1.60 2.24 -0.55
N ILE A 15 -0.52 3.03 -0.57
CA ILE A 15 0.33 3.25 0.60
C ILE A 15 -0.47 3.95 1.70
N TYR A 16 -1.22 4.99 1.35
CA TYR A 16 -2.08 5.69 2.32
C TYR A 16 -3.14 4.76 2.92
N VAL A 17 -3.84 3.99 2.09
CA VAL A 17 -4.84 3.01 2.55
C VAL A 17 -4.20 1.95 3.43
N SER A 18 -3.04 1.41 3.04
CA SER A 18 -2.32 0.41 3.85
C SER A 18 -1.90 0.99 5.20
N PHE A 19 -1.44 2.25 5.23
CA PHE A 19 -1.11 2.94 6.47
C PHE A 19 -2.31 3.15 7.36
N TYR A 20 -3.43 3.58 6.79
CA TYR A 20 -4.68 3.75 7.51
C TYR A 20 -5.13 2.42 8.16
N LEU A 21 -5.16 1.34 7.39
CA LEU A 21 -5.56 0.02 7.88
C LEU A 21 -4.60 -0.53 8.94
N LEU A 22 -3.29 -0.46 8.70
CA LEU A 22 -2.29 -0.94 9.66
C LEU A 22 -2.34 -0.12 10.94
N LYS A 23 -2.55 1.20 10.88
CA LYS A 23 -2.65 2.06 12.06
C LYS A 23 -3.92 1.77 12.88
N ASP A 24 -5.06 1.60 12.22
CA ASP A 24 -6.37 1.61 12.90
C ASP A 24 -6.87 0.21 13.27
N LEU A 25 -6.58 -0.80 12.44
CA LEU A 25 -7.07 -2.16 12.69
C LEU A 25 -6.12 -2.98 13.56
N VAL A 26 -4.81 -2.73 13.46
CA VAL A 26 -3.82 -3.52 14.21
C VAL A 26 -3.59 -2.90 15.58
N ARG A 27 -3.87 -3.70 16.62
CA ARG A 27 -3.60 -3.34 18.02
C ARG A 27 -2.12 -3.52 18.36
N TRP A 28 -1.28 -2.59 17.90
CA TRP A 28 0.17 -2.67 18.06
C TRP A 28 0.64 -2.79 19.51
N GLU A 29 -0.12 -2.28 20.50
CA GLU A 29 0.23 -2.47 21.91
C GLU A 29 0.25 -3.94 22.31
N LYS A 30 -0.66 -4.75 21.74
CA LYS A 30 -0.72 -6.20 21.98
C LYS A 30 0.32 -6.98 21.18
N VAL A 31 0.65 -6.52 19.98
CA VAL A 31 1.61 -7.21 19.09
C VAL A 31 3.05 -7.00 19.55
N LEU A 32 3.42 -5.77 19.93
CA LEU A 32 4.82 -5.38 20.15
C LEU A 32 5.13 -4.86 21.57
N LYS A 33 4.20 -5.01 22.54
CA LYS A 33 4.34 -4.47 23.91
C LYS A 33 4.82 -3.01 23.90
N VAL A 34 3.98 -2.13 23.37
CA VAL A 34 4.33 -0.72 23.17
C VAL A 34 4.58 -0.03 24.53
N THR A 35 5.71 0.65 24.66
CA THR A 35 6.10 1.51 25.78
C THR A 35 6.33 2.94 25.29
N ALA A 36 6.43 3.90 26.20
CA ALA A 36 6.68 5.30 25.86
C ALA A 36 7.95 5.50 25.01
N GLU A 37 8.98 4.69 25.24
CA GLU A 37 10.25 4.75 24.50
C GLU A 37 10.15 4.17 23.08
N ASN A 38 9.44 3.04 22.91
CA ASN A 38 9.39 2.34 21.62
C ASN A 38 8.25 2.82 20.70
N THR A 39 7.30 3.62 21.21
CA THR A 39 6.14 4.13 20.45
C THR A 39 6.52 4.74 19.11
N ARG A 40 7.61 5.55 19.06
CA ARG A 40 8.09 6.16 17.81
C ARG A 40 8.63 5.11 16.84
N LYS A 41 9.35 4.10 17.35
CA LYS A 41 9.90 2.99 16.54
C LYS A 41 8.78 2.16 15.93
N VAL A 42 7.72 1.86 16.70
CA VAL A 42 6.54 1.16 16.20
C VAL A 42 5.84 1.96 15.10
N ARG A 43 5.68 3.27 15.27
CA ARG A 43 5.07 4.12 14.23
C ARG A 43 5.87 4.14 12.93
N LEU A 44 7.21 4.18 13.03
CA LEU A 44 8.10 4.07 11.86
C LEU A 44 7.97 2.69 11.18
N LEU A 45 7.90 1.61 11.97
CA LEU A 45 7.69 0.26 11.46
C LEU A 45 6.38 0.14 10.69
N VAL A 46 5.29 0.69 11.22
CA VAL A 46 3.99 0.78 10.53
C VAL A 46 4.15 1.52 9.20
N GLY A 47 4.85 2.65 9.19
CA GLY A 47 5.16 3.41 7.98
C GLY A 47 5.87 2.56 6.92
N PHE A 48 6.93 1.82 7.31
CA PHE A 48 7.65 0.94 6.38
C PHE A 48 6.77 -0.19 5.84
N PHE A 49 6.00 -0.86 6.70
CA PHE A 49 5.08 -1.90 6.24
C PHE A 49 4.01 -1.35 5.30
N SER A 50 3.55 -0.13 5.53
CA SER A 50 2.56 0.52 4.68
C SER A 50 3.10 0.80 3.28
N ILE A 51 4.36 1.22 3.18
CA ILE A 51 5.03 1.44 1.88
C ILE A 51 5.14 0.13 1.13
N VAL A 52 5.66 -0.92 1.78
CA VAL A 52 5.85 -2.25 1.15
C VAL A 52 4.51 -2.84 0.72
N MET A 53 3.55 -2.90 1.64
CA MET A 53 2.23 -3.49 1.38
C MET A 53 1.46 -2.69 0.33
N GLY A 54 1.45 -1.36 0.44
CA GLY A 54 0.78 -0.48 -0.51
C GLY A 54 1.39 -0.57 -1.91
N TYR A 55 2.71 -0.65 -2.02
CA TYR A 55 3.39 -0.86 -3.29
C TYR A 55 3.03 -2.20 -3.93
N ILE A 56 3.04 -3.30 -3.16
CA ILE A 56 2.68 -4.64 -3.66
C ILE A 56 1.23 -4.67 -4.14
N LEU A 57 0.30 -4.16 -3.32
CA LEU A 57 -1.13 -4.07 -3.68
C LEU A 57 -1.33 -3.25 -4.94
N SER A 58 -0.77 -2.04 -4.98
CA SER A 58 -0.88 -1.17 -6.15
C SER A 58 -0.32 -1.82 -7.41
N SER A 59 0.86 -2.46 -7.31
CA SER A 59 1.50 -3.15 -8.43
C SER A 59 0.61 -4.28 -8.95
N PHE A 60 0.00 -5.06 -8.05
CA PHE A 60 -0.95 -6.12 -8.42
C PHE A 60 -2.15 -5.55 -9.20
N PHE A 61 -2.78 -4.48 -8.71
CA PHE A 61 -3.93 -3.86 -9.40
C PHE A 61 -3.55 -3.23 -10.75
N ILE A 62 -2.35 -2.63 -10.85
CA ILE A 62 -1.83 -2.11 -12.11
C ILE A 62 -1.60 -3.27 -13.11
N SER A 63 -1.02 -4.39 -12.66
CA SER A 63 -0.87 -5.58 -13.50
C SER A 63 -2.20 -6.14 -13.97
N LEU A 64 -3.22 -6.22 -13.09
CA LEU A 64 -4.57 -6.62 -13.48
C LEU A 64 -5.18 -5.69 -14.53
N TYR A 65 -5.00 -4.37 -14.36
CA TYR A 65 -5.47 -3.39 -15.33
C TYR A 65 -4.80 -3.58 -16.71
N HIS A 66 -3.49 -3.85 -16.74
CA HIS A 66 -2.78 -4.14 -17.98
C HIS A 66 -3.27 -5.43 -18.63
N LEU A 67 -3.43 -6.50 -17.86
CA LEU A 67 -3.96 -7.77 -18.35
C LEU A 67 -5.36 -7.60 -18.96
N TRP A 68 -6.21 -6.81 -18.31
CA TRP A 68 -7.55 -6.49 -18.80
C TRP A 68 -7.52 -5.69 -20.11
N GLN A 69 -6.64 -4.69 -20.22
CA GLN A 69 -6.44 -3.91 -21.44
C GLN A 69 -5.96 -4.79 -22.61
N GLU A 70 -5.05 -5.71 -22.35
CA GLU A 70 -4.55 -6.66 -23.36
C GLU A 70 -5.65 -7.61 -23.83
N ALA A 71 -6.44 -8.17 -22.91
CA ALA A 71 -7.56 -9.04 -23.25
C ALA A 71 -8.60 -8.33 -24.13
N LEU A 72 -8.95 -7.08 -23.80
CA LEU A 72 -9.89 -6.29 -24.60
C LEU A 72 -9.37 -6.00 -26.01
N ARG A 73 -8.07 -5.72 -26.15
CA ARG A 73 -7.44 -5.49 -27.47
C ARG A 73 -7.34 -6.76 -28.31
N GLY A 74 -7.25 -7.94 -27.68
CA GLY A 74 -7.27 -9.21 -28.41
C GLY A 74 -8.66 -9.65 -28.88
N LEU A 75 -9.73 -9.03 -28.35
CA LEU A 75 -11.13 -9.33 -28.68
C LEU A 75 -11.75 -8.37 -29.71
N LEU A 76 -11.15 -7.18 -29.89
CA LEU A 76 -11.57 -6.14 -30.85
C LEU A 76 -10.67 -6.17 -32.10
#